data_AF-A0A427B218-F1
#
_entry.id   AF-A0A427B218-F1
#
_cell.length_a   1.000
_cell.length_b   1.000
_cell.length_c   1.000
_cell.angle_alpha   90.00
_cell.angle_beta   90.00
_cell.angle_gamma   90.00
#
_symmetry.space_group_name_H-M   'P 1'
#
loop_
_entity.id
_entity.type
_entity.pdbx_description
1 polymer ?
#
loop_
_entity_poly.entity_id
_entity_poly.type
_entity_poly.pdbx_seq_one_letter_code
_entity_poly.pdbx_strand_id
1 'polypeptide(L)'
;MLRDSGRVIDELQNLKDEIGLVAMAVVEVRASTARLKARGAEQSLVVAQVARKKARDSLAIERDATPKRARATIPQYKETLSLKFGLEKTDRMSYENGYIVTLACFRVKYPQMEIEEDTYTTLPKDDDVPMDVEVPFDDSDPLVT
;
A
#
# COMPACT_ATOMS: atom_id res chain seq x y z
N MET A 1 -11.50 -56.05 65.82
CA MET A 1 -10.89 -55.52 64.58
C MET A 1 -11.88 -55.37 63.42
N LEU A 2 -13.14 -55.86 63.49
CA LEU A 2 -14.09 -55.80 62.36
C LEU A 2 -15.08 -54.62 62.36
N ARG A 3 -15.18 -53.83 63.44
CA ARG A 3 -16.20 -52.76 63.54
C ARG A 3 -15.84 -51.49 62.74
N ASP A 4 -14.56 -51.29 62.42
CA ASP A 4 -14.10 -50.14 61.61
C ASP A 4 -14.30 -50.34 60.10
N SER A 5 -14.38 -51.56 59.60
CA SER A 5 -14.39 -51.81 58.15
C SER A 5 -15.69 -51.37 57.46
N GLY A 6 -16.84 -51.44 58.13
CA GLY A 6 -18.12 -51.00 57.55
C GLY A 6 -18.20 -49.48 57.43
N ARG A 7 -17.69 -48.77 58.44
CA ARG A 7 -17.61 -47.31 58.45
C ARG A 7 -16.76 -46.76 57.29
N VAL A 8 -15.64 -47.42 56.99
CA VAL A 8 -14.77 -47.04 55.86
C VAL A 8 -15.49 -47.20 54.51
N ILE A 9 -16.36 -48.20 54.35
CA ILE A 9 -17.13 -48.40 53.11
C ILE A 9 -18.18 -47.32 52.93
N ASP A 10 -18.90 -46.94 54.00
CA ASP A 10 -19.89 -45.86 53.95
C ASP A 10 -19.24 -44.50 53.65
N GLU A 11 -18.07 -44.22 54.25
CA GLU A 11 -17.28 -43.02 53.98
C GLU A 11 -16.79 -42.97 52.51
N LEU A 12 -16.35 -44.11 51.95
CA LEU A 12 -15.96 -44.21 50.53
C LEU A 12 -17.15 -44.00 49.58
N GLN A 13 -18.32 -44.52 49.92
CA GLN A 13 -19.52 -44.35 49.11
C GLN A 13 -20.00 -42.89 49.13
N ASN A 14 -20.01 -42.26 50.30
CA ASN A 14 -20.33 -40.83 50.43
C ASN A 14 -19.35 -39.94 49.65
N LEU A 15 -18.04 -40.25 49.73
CA LEU A 15 -17.01 -39.52 48.98
C LEU A 15 -17.21 -39.66 47.46
N LYS A 16 -17.60 -40.86 46.98
CA LYS A 16 -17.88 -41.09 45.57
C LYS A 16 -19.08 -40.27 45.08
N ASP A 17 -20.13 -40.18 45.90
CA ASP A 17 -21.34 -39.42 45.56
C ASP A 17 -21.05 -37.90 45.57
N GLU A 18 -20.26 -37.42 46.53
CA GLU A 18 -19.79 -36.03 46.59
C GLU A 18 -18.90 -35.68 45.37
N ILE A 19 -17.96 -36.55 45.00
CA ILE A 19 -17.14 -36.37 43.78
C ILE A 19 -18.03 -36.33 42.53
N GLY A 20 -19.07 -37.18 42.47
CA GLY A 20 -20.03 -37.18 41.37
C GLY A 20 -20.78 -35.85 41.25
N LEU A 21 -21.23 -35.30 42.38
CA LEU A 21 -21.90 -34.00 42.42
C LEU A 21 -20.96 -32.85 42.01
N VAL A 22 -19.71 -32.86 42.48
CA VAL A 22 -18.68 -31.88 42.10
C VAL A 22 -18.36 -31.98 40.61
N ALA A 23 -18.22 -33.19 40.06
CA ALA A 23 -17.96 -33.38 38.64
C ALA A 23 -19.09 -32.81 37.76
N MET A 24 -20.36 -33.02 38.15
CA MET A 24 -21.51 -32.42 37.47
C MET A 24 -21.47 -30.89 37.51
N ALA A 25 -21.22 -30.30 38.68
CA ALA A 25 -21.13 -28.85 38.83
C ALA A 25 -20.01 -28.25 37.96
N VAL A 26 -18.85 -28.92 37.88
CA VAL A 26 -17.73 -28.50 37.01
C VAL A 26 -18.13 -28.54 35.52
N VAL A 27 -18.85 -29.57 35.08
CA VAL A 27 -19.34 -29.65 33.70
C VAL A 27 -20.34 -28.54 33.39
N GLU A 28 -21.26 -28.25 34.32
CA GLU A 28 -22.25 -27.18 34.15
C GLU A 28 -21.62 -25.78 34.09
N VAL A 29 -20.65 -25.49 34.97
CA VAL A 29 -19.90 -24.23 34.94
C VAL A 29 -19.14 -24.08 33.62
N ARG A 30 -18.51 -25.16 33.13
CA ARG A 30 -17.81 -25.17 31.83
C ARG A 30 -18.77 -24.92 30.67
N ALA A 31 -19.92 -25.60 30.66
CA ALA A 31 -20.95 -25.41 29.64
C ALA A 31 -21.50 -23.98 29.64
N SER A 32 -21.77 -23.42 30.82
CA SER A 32 -22.23 -22.03 30.98
C SER A 32 -21.18 -21.02 30.53
N THR A 33 -19.92 -21.25 30.86
CA THR A 33 -18.80 -20.42 30.39
C THR A 33 -18.65 -20.48 28.87
N ALA A 34 -18.76 -21.67 28.27
CA ALA A 34 -18.72 -21.85 26.82
C ALA A 34 -19.87 -21.12 26.12
N ARG A 35 -21.09 -21.19 26.67
CA ARG A 35 -22.26 -20.47 26.15
C ARG A 35 -22.09 -18.96 26.19
N LEU A 36 -21.53 -18.41 27.28
CA LEU A 36 -21.24 -16.98 27.38
C LEU A 36 -20.21 -16.53 26.35
N LYS A 37 -19.13 -17.31 26.16
CA LYS A 37 -18.13 -17.03 25.12
C LYS A 37 -18.74 -17.09 23.72
N ALA A 38 -19.58 -18.08 23.44
CA ALA A 38 -20.26 -18.21 22.15
C ALA A 38 -21.16 -16.99 21.86
N ARG A 39 -21.96 -16.55 22.84
CA ARG A 39 -22.77 -15.32 22.70
C ARG A 39 -21.92 -14.08 22.44
N GLY A 40 -20.79 -13.94 23.12
CA GLY A 40 -19.85 -12.84 22.87
C GLY A 40 -19.27 -12.88 21.45
N ALA A 41 -18.94 -14.07 20.95
CA ALA A 41 -18.47 -14.26 19.58
C ALA A 41 -19.57 -13.95 18.55
N GLU A 42 -20.81 -14.36 18.79
CA GLU A 42 -21.95 -14.06 17.91
C GLU A 42 -22.22 -12.55 17.82
N GLN A 43 -22.22 -11.85 18.95
CA GLN A 43 -22.40 -10.39 18.98
C GLN A 43 -21.27 -9.67 18.22
N SER A 44 -20.02 -10.06 18.46
CA SER A 44 -18.88 -9.45 17.75
C SER A 44 -18.89 -9.75 16.25
N LEU A 45 -19.36 -10.94 15.85
CA LEU A 45 -19.55 -11.30 14.43
C LEU A 45 -20.59 -10.41 13.76
N VAL A 46 -21.74 -10.16 14.40
CA VAL A 46 -22.78 -9.27 13.85
C VAL A 46 -22.23 -7.86 13.66
N VAL A 47 -21.52 -7.32 14.66
CA VAL A 47 -20.88 -6.00 14.57
C VAL A 47 -19.86 -5.95 13.44
N ALA A 48 -19.00 -6.96 13.33
CA ALA A 48 -18.01 -7.04 12.27
C ALA A 48 -18.64 -7.14 10.87
N GLN A 49 -19.75 -7.87 10.73
CA GLN A 49 -20.47 -7.98 9.46
C GLN A 49 -21.08 -6.66 9.01
N VAL A 50 -21.67 -5.90 9.94
CA VAL A 50 -22.21 -4.55 9.65
C VAL A 50 -21.08 -3.61 9.23
N ALA A 51 -19.97 -3.60 9.97
CA ALA A 51 -18.80 -2.79 9.64
C ALA A 51 -18.23 -3.16 8.26
N ARG A 52 -18.11 -4.46 7.96
CA ARG A 52 -17.66 -4.97 6.66
C ARG A 52 -18.59 -4.54 5.53
N LYS A 53 -19.91 -4.62 5.72
CA LYS A 53 -20.89 -4.20 4.72
C LYS A 53 -20.75 -2.70 4.43
N LYS A 54 -20.70 -1.87 5.47
CA LYS A 54 -20.48 -0.43 5.34
C LYS A 54 -19.19 -0.11 4.58
N ALA A 55 -18.08 -0.76 4.94
CA ALA A 55 -16.79 -0.57 4.25
C ALA A 55 -16.86 -0.97 2.77
N ARG A 56 -17.56 -2.07 2.46
CA ARG A 56 -17.77 -2.53 1.08
C ARG A 56 -18.59 -1.54 0.26
N ASP A 57 -19.64 -0.98 0.84
CA ASP A 57 -20.49 0.01 0.17
C ASP A 57 -19.71 1.31 -0.10
N SER A 58 -18.92 1.78 0.87
CA SER A 58 -18.03 2.94 0.69
C SER A 58 -16.96 2.69 -0.38
N LEU A 59 -16.36 1.48 -0.41
CA LEU A 59 -15.39 1.11 -1.43
C LEU A 59 -16.03 1.09 -2.83
N ALA A 60 -17.26 0.60 -2.96
CA ALA A 60 -17.97 0.59 -4.24
C ALA A 60 -18.15 2.02 -4.79
N ILE A 61 -18.53 2.98 -3.93
CA ILE A 61 -18.68 4.39 -4.30
C ILE A 61 -17.34 4.96 -4.81
N GLU A 62 -16.24 4.74 -4.10
CA GLU A 62 -14.93 5.25 -4.54
C GLU A 62 -14.49 4.59 -5.85
N ARG A 63 -14.67 3.27 -6.01
CA ARG A 63 -14.31 2.58 -7.27
C ARG A 63 -15.05 3.12 -8.50
N ASP A 64 -16.28 3.62 -8.32
CA ASP A 64 -17.04 4.26 -9.40
C ASP A 64 -16.64 5.73 -9.60
N ALA A 65 -16.22 6.42 -8.54
CA ALA A 65 -15.84 7.83 -8.57
C ALA A 65 -14.42 8.06 -9.12
N THR A 66 -13.44 7.25 -8.73
CA THR A 66 -12.03 7.43 -9.11
C THR A 66 -11.84 7.48 -10.63
N PRO A 67 -12.39 6.55 -11.44
CA PRO A 67 -12.24 6.59 -12.89
C PRO A 67 -12.92 7.81 -13.52
N LYS A 68 -14.04 8.28 -12.96
CA LYS A 68 -14.74 9.48 -13.44
C LYS A 68 -13.89 10.73 -13.19
N ARG A 69 -13.34 10.87 -11.99
CA ARG A 69 -12.39 11.96 -11.65
C ARG A 69 -11.19 11.93 -12.59
N ALA A 70 -10.57 10.77 -12.78
CA ALA A 70 -9.42 10.61 -13.67
C ALA A 70 -9.76 10.97 -15.13
N ARG A 71 -10.90 10.54 -15.66
CA ARG A 71 -11.36 10.92 -17.02
C ARG A 71 -11.54 12.43 -17.17
N ALA A 72 -11.92 13.13 -16.11
CA ALA A 72 -12.07 14.58 -16.14
C ALA A 72 -10.72 15.33 -16.02
N THR A 73 -9.80 14.86 -15.16
CA THR A 73 -8.57 15.58 -14.85
C THR A 73 -7.38 15.22 -15.74
N ILE A 74 -7.28 13.98 -16.24
CA ILE A 74 -6.16 13.56 -17.10
C ILE A 74 -6.02 14.42 -18.36
N PRO A 75 -7.09 14.77 -19.11
CA PRO A 75 -6.96 15.65 -20.27
C PRO A 75 -6.39 17.02 -19.88
N GLN A 76 -6.85 17.62 -18.78
CA GLN A 76 -6.35 18.91 -18.29
C GLN A 76 -4.87 18.82 -17.91
N TYR A 77 -4.47 17.75 -17.22
CA TYR A 77 -3.06 17.49 -16.90
C TYR A 77 -2.21 17.35 -18.16
N LYS A 78 -2.70 16.63 -19.18
CA LYS A 78 -2.00 16.47 -20.47
C LYS A 78 -1.78 17.78 -21.21
N GLU A 79 -2.68 18.74 -21.01
CA GLU A 79 -2.59 20.08 -21.58
C GLU A 79 -1.71 21.05 -20.78
N THR A 80 -1.19 20.64 -19.61
CA THR A 80 -0.30 21.50 -18.81
C THR A 80 1.01 21.79 -19.54
N LEU A 81 1.46 23.05 -19.45
CA LEU A 81 2.70 23.51 -20.07
C LEU A 81 3.92 22.72 -19.58
N SER A 82 3.97 22.41 -18.27
CA SER A 82 5.08 21.65 -17.68
C SER A 82 5.21 20.24 -18.27
N LEU A 83 4.09 19.54 -18.48
CA LEU A 83 4.13 18.22 -19.10
C LEU A 83 4.53 18.30 -20.57
N LYS A 84 3.91 19.20 -21.36
CA LYS A 84 4.23 19.37 -22.77
C LYS A 84 5.71 19.73 -22.99
N PHE A 85 6.22 20.70 -22.23
CA PHE A 85 7.60 21.13 -22.32
C PHE A 85 8.57 20.03 -21.89
N GLY A 86 8.24 19.29 -20.81
CA GLY A 86 9.03 18.14 -20.39
C GLY A 86 9.10 17.04 -21.45
N LEU A 87 7.99 16.77 -22.14
CA LEU A 87 7.94 15.81 -23.26
C LEU A 87 8.76 16.29 -24.46
N GLU A 88 8.60 17.54 -24.90
CA GLU A 88 9.38 18.11 -26.01
C GLU A 88 10.89 18.06 -25.73
N LYS A 89 11.30 18.41 -24.49
CA LYS A 89 12.71 18.34 -24.07
C LYS A 89 13.22 16.89 -24.10
N THR A 90 12.43 15.94 -23.59
CA THR A 90 12.83 14.52 -23.55
C THR A 90 12.92 13.92 -24.95
N ASP A 91 11.94 14.19 -25.82
CA ASP A 91 11.93 13.74 -27.20
C ASP A 91 13.17 14.25 -27.95
N ARG A 92 13.49 15.54 -27.83
CA ARG A 92 14.70 16.13 -28.43
C ARG A 92 15.99 15.50 -27.91
N MET A 93 16.15 15.38 -26.60
CA MET A 93 17.35 14.76 -26.00
C MET A 93 17.52 13.32 -26.47
N SER A 94 16.43 12.56 -26.59
CA SER A 94 16.48 11.17 -27.05
C SER A 94 16.89 11.06 -28.52
N TYR A 95 16.37 11.96 -29.37
CA TYR A 95 16.73 12.05 -30.78
C TYR A 95 18.21 12.40 -30.96
N GLU A 96 18.66 13.47 -30.30
CA GLU A 96 20.04 13.97 -30.40
C GLU A 96 21.05 12.92 -29.94
N ASN A 97 20.80 12.27 -28.80
CA ASN A 97 21.67 11.21 -28.32
C ASN A 97 21.70 10.01 -29.27
N GLY A 98 20.53 9.60 -29.79
CA GLY A 98 20.45 8.53 -30.80
C GLY A 98 21.21 8.87 -32.08
N TYR A 99 21.10 10.13 -32.53
CA TYR A 99 21.80 10.65 -33.69
C TYR A 99 23.32 10.65 -33.48
N ILE A 100 23.82 11.20 -32.37
CA ILE A 100 25.26 11.25 -32.06
C ILE A 100 25.86 9.84 -32.06
N VAL A 101 25.22 8.89 -31.39
CA VAL A 101 25.69 7.50 -31.34
C VAL A 101 25.69 6.87 -32.73
N THR A 102 24.61 7.06 -33.50
CA THR A 102 24.49 6.49 -34.85
C THR A 102 25.52 7.11 -35.81
N LEU A 103 25.73 8.42 -35.74
CA LEU A 103 26.70 9.16 -36.54
C LEU A 103 28.12 8.69 -36.25
N ALA A 104 28.47 8.53 -34.97
CA ALA A 104 29.78 7.99 -34.57
C ALA A 104 30.00 6.57 -35.12
N CYS A 105 29.00 5.70 -35.02
CA CYS A 105 29.07 4.34 -35.55
C CYS A 105 29.19 4.33 -37.08
N PHE A 106 28.46 5.20 -37.77
CA PHE A 106 28.52 5.33 -39.22
C PHE A 106 29.91 5.78 -39.69
N ARG A 107 30.47 6.82 -39.07
CA ARG A 107 31.80 7.36 -39.43
C ARG A 107 32.90 6.31 -39.29
N VAL A 108 32.81 5.43 -38.29
CA VAL A 108 33.74 4.30 -38.13
C VAL A 108 33.56 3.27 -39.24
N LYS A 109 32.32 2.97 -39.63
CA LYS A 109 32.03 1.93 -40.62
C LYS A 109 32.26 2.37 -42.06
N TYR A 110 32.03 3.65 -42.37
CA TYR A 110 32.13 4.22 -43.73
C TYR A 110 32.93 5.53 -43.72
N PRO A 111 34.27 5.47 -43.58
CA PRO A 111 35.10 6.68 -43.40
C PRO A 111 35.15 7.63 -44.60
N GLN A 112 34.75 7.16 -45.78
CA GLN A 112 34.83 7.90 -47.05
C GLN A 112 33.48 8.49 -47.49
N MET A 113 32.39 8.22 -46.76
CA MET A 113 31.08 8.79 -47.08
C MET A 113 30.85 10.05 -46.25
N GLU A 114 30.53 11.14 -46.93
CA GLU A 114 30.04 12.36 -46.29
C GLU A 114 28.57 12.20 -45.89
N ILE A 115 28.20 12.74 -44.73
CA ILE A 115 26.83 12.83 -44.25
C ILE A 115 26.48 14.31 -44.16
N GLU A 116 25.34 14.69 -44.74
CA GLU A 116 24.70 15.97 -44.47
C GLU A 116 24.19 15.97 -43.02
N GLU A 117 24.75 16.85 -42.18
CA GLU A 117 24.38 16.92 -40.77
C GLU A 117 23.00 17.55 -40.57
N ASP A 118 22.22 16.96 -39.66
CA ASP A 118 20.89 17.47 -39.35
C ASP A 118 20.95 18.75 -38.50
N THR A 119 20.34 19.81 -39.02
CA THR A 119 20.15 21.11 -38.36
C THR A 119 19.47 21.06 -36.98
N TYR A 120 18.72 19.99 -36.66
CA TYR A 120 18.14 19.82 -35.32
C TYR A 120 19.18 19.51 -34.23
N THR A 121 20.41 19.15 -34.61
CA THR A 121 21.51 18.82 -33.69
C THR A 121 22.45 20.00 -33.42
N THR A 122 22.36 21.07 -34.22
CA THR A 122 23.24 22.25 -34.13
C THR A 122 22.66 23.42 -33.33
N LEU A 123 21.40 23.32 -32.89
CA LEU A 123 20.75 24.31 -32.02
C LEU A 123 20.26 23.61 -30.74
N PRO A 124 21.12 23.50 -29.72
CA PRO A 124 20.63 23.30 -28.36
C PRO A 124 19.70 24.46 -28.07
N LYS A 125 18.42 24.18 -27.79
CA LYS A 125 17.46 25.22 -27.41
C LYS A 125 17.89 25.94 -26.12
N ASP A 126 18.82 25.34 -25.35
CA ASP A 126 19.46 25.91 -24.16
C ASP A 126 20.61 26.90 -24.50
N ASP A 127 21.08 27.00 -25.77
CA ASP A 127 22.06 28.05 -26.17
C ASP A 127 21.44 29.45 -26.19
N ASP A 128 20.13 29.53 -26.47
CA ASP A 128 19.35 30.78 -26.47
C ASP A 128 18.71 31.08 -25.11
N VAL A 129 18.82 30.17 -24.14
CA VAL A 129 18.35 30.40 -22.77
C VAL A 129 19.51 31.04 -22.01
N PRO A 130 19.44 32.35 -21.66
CA PRO A 130 20.48 32.97 -20.85
C PRO A 130 20.54 32.23 -19.50
N MET A 131 21.62 31.47 -19.29
CA MET A 131 21.96 30.97 -17.97
C MET A 131 22.63 32.10 -17.21
N ASP A 132 22.03 32.52 -16.09
CA ASP A 132 22.70 33.43 -15.17
C ASP A 132 24.01 32.79 -14.70
N VAL A 133 25.12 33.49 -14.93
CA VAL A 133 26.49 32.99 -14.67
C VAL A 133 26.67 32.65 -13.19
N GLU A 134 25.90 33.30 -12.31
CA GLU A 134 25.88 33.08 -10.87
C GLU A 134 24.45 33.29 -10.35
N VAL A 135 23.81 32.23 -9.88
CA VAL A 135 22.61 32.33 -9.03
C VAL A 135 23.12 32.21 -7.58
N PRO A 136 23.13 33.30 -6.79
CA PRO A 136 23.56 33.22 -5.41
C PRO A 136 22.62 32.28 -4.65
N PHE A 137 23.17 31.31 -3.94
CA PHE A 137 22.41 30.55 -2.97
C PHE A 137 21.99 31.51 -1.85
N ASP A 138 20.71 31.48 -1.49
CA ASP A 138 20.23 32.18 -0.30
C ASP A 138 20.65 31.39 0.93
N ASP A 139 21.87 31.66 1.39
CA ASP A 139 22.43 31.13 2.65
C ASP A 139 21.90 31.90 3.88
N SER A 140 20.79 32.64 3.74
CA SER A 140 20.14 33.29 4.88
C SER A 140 19.57 32.23 5.81
N ASP A 141 20.25 32.02 6.93
CA ASP A 141 19.80 31.17 8.02
C ASP A 141 18.44 31.72 8.53
N PRO A 142 17.35 30.92 8.57
CA PRO A 142 16.02 31.42 8.95
C PRO A 142 15.87 31.65 10.46
N LEU A 143 16.93 32.06 11.16
CA LEU A 143 16.94 32.26 12.60
C LEU A 143 17.62 33.58 12.98
N VAL A 144 16.76 34.48 13.47
CA VAL A 144 16.92 35.56 14.45
C VAL A 144 16.00 36.68 13.93
N THR A 145 14.76 36.84 14.39
CA THR A 145 14.35 37.21 15.76
C THR A 145 12.86 36.98 15.94
#